data_AF-A0A897NKM2-F1
#
_entry.id   AF-A0A897NKM2-F1
#
_cell.length_a   1.000
_cell.length_b   1.000
_cell.length_c   1.000
_cell.angle_alpha   90.00
_cell.angle_beta   90.00
_cell.angle_gamma   90.00
#
_symmetry.space_group_name_H-M   'P 1'
#
loop_
_entity.id
_entity.type
_entity.pdbx_description
1 polymer ?
#
loop_
_entity_poly.entity_id
_entity_poly.type
_entity_poly.pdbx_seq_one_letter_code
_entity_poly.pdbx_strand_id
1 'polypeptide(L)'
;MTSTSEASVDELIERYRRRADAYEEACDRVEEAGEDRLQRLAEYYDELTGLFDRYESRIVSDGESEVDMEAFIEYQDELAHFFEHLPEDLPHREDFEAIDDMMHERYLKHSDFEAAREALSPVADLVGRLEERSRAEERLAEARRDLERRRREIGERIDDRERLIEFGEADLDAPVERLREPIETYDEAVVDAFETFTGEASAREVLSFVESTAAFPLIEYREPPEDLLEYVRTSGAGAESIPQLLEYADYSVSKLDHYVEDARALKRNVATHRTYLQRLDGDPLTIGWPPPTAAALQFRCRELVSVVDRFDPPDTVLAALHDVRALARREDYERLRESAVARERLDDDERERLKRGEIRDELEQLRERYERLASVLDE
;
A
#
# COMPACT_ATOMS: atom_id res chain seq x y z
N MET A 1 26.51 -6.32 -9.48
CA MET A 1 25.11 -6.69 -9.16
C MET A 1 24.20 -6.77 -10.38
N THR A 2 24.62 -6.29 -11.55
CA THR A 2 23.86 -6.28 -12.81
C THR A 2 23.51 -7.68 -13.33
N SER A 3 24.45 -8.62 -13.27
CA SER A 3 24.29 -9.98 -13.82
C SER A 3 23.17 -10.80 -13.15
N THR A 4 22.96 -10.67 -11.84
CA THR A 4 21.89 -11.41 -11.13
C THR A 4 20.50 -10.85 -11.42
N SER A 5 20.38 -9.53 -11.62
CA SER A 5 19.08 -8.91 -11.95
C SER A 5 18.70 -9.10 -13.41
N GLU A 6 19.67 -9.27 -14.31
CA GLU A 6 19.47 -9.50 -15.73
C GLU A 6 19.14 -10.96 -16.03
N ALA A 7 19.87 -11.90 -15.41
CA ALA A 7 19.52 -13.32 -15.41
C ALA A 7 18.07 -13.55 -14.95
N SER A 8 17.62 -12.79 -13.94
CA SER A 8 16.23 -12.85 -13.47
C SER A 8 15.20 -12.36 -14.48
N VAL A 9 15.51 -11.40 -15.37
CA VAL A 9 14.57 -10.94 -16.41
C VAL A 9 14.51 -11.93 -17.57
N ASP A 10 15.67 -12.44 -17.99
CA ASP A 10 15.78 -13.42 -19.07
C ASP A 10 15.06 -14.72 -18.72
N GLU A 11 15.22 -15.22 -17.49
CA GLU A 11 14.52 -16.39 -16.98
C GLU A 11 13.00 -16.24 -17.00
N LEU A 12 12.48 -15.04 -16.66
CA LEU A 12 11.05 -14.76 -16.69
C LEU A 12 10.52 -14.76 -18.14
N ILE A 13 11.25 -14.15 -19.07
CA ILE A 13 10.89 -14.12 -20.49
C ILE A 13 10.91 -15.53 -21.08
N GLU A 14 11.97 -16.30 -20.84
CA GLU A 14 12.09 -17.67 -21.34
C GLU A 14 10.99 -18.57 -20.76
N ARG A 15 10.66 -18.39 -19.49
CA ARG A 15 9.55 -19.10 -18.87
C ARG A 15 8.22 -18.74 -19.53
N TYR A 16 7.94 -17.46 -19.76
CA TYR A 16 6.72 -17.01 -20.45
C TYR A 16 6.60 -17.63 -21.84
N ARG A 17 7.66 -17.53 -22.67
CA ARG A 17 7.68 -18.09 -24.02
C ARG A 17 7.41 -19.60 -24.03
N ARG A 18 8.09 -20.35 -23.15
CA ARG A 18 7.82 -21.80 -23.00
C ARG A 18 6.38 -22.11 -22.60
N ARG A 19 5.73 -21.25 -21.80
CA ARG A 19 4.30 -21.43 -21.46
C ARG A 19 3.38 -21.05 -22.61
N ALA A 20 3.75 -20.05 -23.41
CA ALA A 20 3.01 -19.66 -24.61
C ALA A 20 3.05 -20.80 -25.65
N ASP A 21 4.24 -21.32 -25.96
CA ASP A 21 4.42 -22.45 -26.88
C ASP A 21 3.62 -23.68 -26.43
N ALA A 22 3.66 -24.00 -25.12
CA ALA A 22 2.91 -25.14 -24.57
C ALA A 22 1.39 -24.94 -24.58
N TYR A 23 0.91 -23.70 -24.50
CA TYR A 23 -0.51 -23.38 -24.64
C TYR A 23 -0.95 -23.49 -26.10
N GLU A 24 -0.16 -22.97 -27.04
CA GLU A 24 -0.40 -23.11 -28.48
C GLU A 24 -0.45 -24.59 -28.88
N GLU A 25 0.52 -25.41 -28.45
CA GLU A 25 0.52 -26.86 -28.69
C GLU A 25 -0.72 -27.56 -28.08
N ALA A 26 -1.22 -27.11 -26.93
CA ALA A 26 -2.43 -27.66 -26.33
C ALA A 26 -3.69 -27.25 -27.12
N CYS A 27 -3.74 -26.01 -27.64
CA CYS A 27 -4.79 -25.55 -28.53
C CYS A 27 -4.80 -26.35 -29.84
N ASP A 28 -3.66 -26.54 -30.48
CA ASP A 28 -3.52 -27.33 -31.72
C ASP A 28 -4.03 -28.75 -31.52
N ARG A 29 -3.66 -29.42 -30.41
CA ARG A 29 -4.12 -30.78 -30.10
C ARG A 29 -5.63 -30.90 -29.84
N VAL A 30 -6.26 -29.83 -29.36
CA VAL A 30 -7.72 -29.73 -29.20
C VAL A 30 -8.39 -29.48 -30.54
N GLU A 31 -7.84 -28.58 -31.36
CA GLU A 31 -8.36 -28.29 -32.70
C GLU A 31 -8.28 -29.52 -33.62
N GLU A 32 -7.15 -30.23 -33.63
CA GLU A 32 -6.95 -31.46 -34.40
C GLU A 32 -7.95 -32.57 -34.03
N ALA A 33 -8.37 -32.63 -32.77
CA ALA A 33 -9.36 -33.60 -32.28
C ALA A 33 -10.81 -33.15 -32.47
N GLY A 34 -11.02 -31.85 -32.74
CA GLY A 34 -12.31 -31.18 -32.82
C GLY A 34 -12.87 -30.81 -31.44
N GLU A 35 -12.89 -29.52 -31.12
CA GLU A 35 -13.31 -29.03 -29.80
C GLU A 35 -14.74 -29.43 -29.43
N ASP A 36 -15.72 -29.19 -30.31
CA ASP A 36 -17.12 -29.57 -30.08
C ASP A 36 -17.28 -31.09 -29.84
N ARG A 37 -16.41 -31.89 -30.49
CA ARG A 37 -16.38 -33.34 -30.34
C ARG A 37 -15.85 -33.72 -28.95
N LEU A 38 -14.76 -33.09 -28.52
CA LEU A 38 -14.16 -33.30 -27.21
C LEU A 38 -15.06 -32.83 -26.07
N GLN A 39 -15.73 -31.68 -26.22
CA GLN A 39 -16.65 -31.15 -25.19
C GLN A 39 -17.83 -32.10 -24.97
N ARG A 40 -18.49 -32.54 -26.06
CA ARG A 40 -19.55 -33.56 -25.94
C ARG A 40 -19.05 -34.84 -25.28
N LEU A 41 -17.85 -35.30 -25.65
CA LEU A 41 -17.26 -36.50 -25.08
C LEU A 41 -16.94 -36.33 -23.58
N ALA A 42 -16.46 -35.16 -23.17
CA ALA A 42 -16.15 -34.80 -21.79
C ALA A 42 -17.40 -34.80 -20.92
N GLU A 43 -18.53 -34.26 -21.41
CA GLU A 43 -19.80 -34.25 -20.67
C GLU A 43 -20.21 -35.67 -20.24
N TYR A 44 -20.20 -36.63 -21.16
CA TYR A 44 -20.57 -38.02 -20.86
C TYR A 44 -19.52 -38.77 -20.05
N TYR A 45 -18.24 -38.49 -20.28
CA TYR A 45 -17.15 -39.06 -19.50
C TYR A 45 -17.21 -38.61 -18.04
N ASP A 46 -17.42 -37.31 -17.79
CA ASP A 46 -17.55 -36.72 -16.46
C ASP A 46 -18.81 -37.21 -15.75
N GLU A 47 -19.93 -37.34 -16.46
CA GLU A 47 -21.16 -37.90 -15.92
C GLU A 47 -20.95 -39.35 -15.43
N LEU A 48 -20.39 -40.22 -16.28
CA LEU A 48 -20.16 -41.63 -15.95
C LEU A 48 -19.13 -41.81 -14.82
N THR A 49 -17.99 -41.13 -14.90
CA THR A 49 -16.96 -41.20 -13.84
C THR A 49 -17.45 -40.58 -12.53
N GLY A 50 -18.29 -39.54 -12.60
CA GLY A 50 -18.96 -38.96 -11.43
C GLY A 50 -19.93 -39.92 -10.74
N LEU A 51 -20.58 -40.83 -11.49
CA LEU A 51 -21.34 -41.95 -10.92
C LEU A 51 -20.40 -42.91 -10.18
N PHE A 52 -19.27 -43.28 -10.78
CA PHE A 52 -18.30 -44.18 -10.15
C PHE A 52 -17.77 -43.61 -8.84
N ASP A 53 -17.32 -42.36 -8.84
CA ASP A 53 -16.75 -41.73 -7.65
C ASP A 53 -17.78 -41.56 -6.51
N ARG A 54 -19.07 -41.42 -6.84
CA ARG A 54 -20.15 -41.28 -5.86
C ARG A 54 -20.53 -42.60 -5.19
N TYR A 55 -20.58 -43.69 -5.96
CA TYR A 55 -21.13 -44.96 -5.50
C TYR A 55 -20.07 -46.02 -5.15
N GLU A 56 -18.86 -45.98 -5.73
CA GLU A 56 -17.83 -47.01 -5.54
C GLU A 56 -17.59 -47.34 -4.05
N SER A 57 -17.42 -46.31 -3.20
CA SER A 57 -17.16 -46.54 -1.77
C SER A 57 -18.37 -47.06 -0.98
N ARG A 58 -19.57 -47.09 -1.57
CA ARG A 58 -20.84 -47.45 -0.92
C ARG A 58 -21.39 -48.80 -1.36
N ILE A 59 -21.15 -49.17 -2.61
CA ILE A 59 -21.78 -50.33 -3.24
C ILE A 59 -20.80 -51.49 -3.48
N VAL A 60 -19.50 -51.27 -3.26
CA VAL A 60 -18.50 -52.33 -3.35
C VAL A 60 -18.68 -53.34 -2.23
N SER A 61 -18.60 -54.62 -2.59
CA SER A 61 -18.63 -55.75 -1.64
C SER A 61 -17.28 -56.46 -1.58
N ASP A 62 -16.60 -56.31 -0.46
CA ASP A 62 -15.35 -57.00 -0.11
C ASP A 62 -15.61 -58.47 0.28
N GLY A 63 -16.88 -58.87 0.40
CA GLY A 63 -17.31 -60.19 0.91
C GLY A 63 -17.45 -60.29 2.43
N GLU A 64 -17.14 -59.23 3.20
CA GLU A 64 -17.22 -59.21 4.68
C GLU A 64 -18.20 -58.17 5.27
N SER A 65 -18.67 -57.20 4.47
CA SER A 65 -19.53 -56.08 4.91
C SER A 65 -20.94 -56.14 4.31
N GLU A 66 -21.96 -55.66 5.04
CA GLU A 66 -23.30 -55.42 4.49
C GLU A 66 -23.23 -54.31 3.44
N VAL A 67 -23.54 -54.63 2.19
CA VAL A 67 -23.62 -53.67 1.08
C VAL A 67 -24.87 -52.83 1.25
N ASP A 68 -24.77 -51.54 0.99
CA ASP A 68 -25.94 -50.67 0.89
C ASP A 68 -26.72 -51.02 -0.40
N MET A 69 -27.67 -51.94 -0.25
CA MET A 69 -28.49 -52.43 -1.36
C MET A 69 -29.39 -51.33 -1.95
N GLU A 70 -29.75 -50.30 -1.17
CA GLU A 70 -30.53 -49.17 -1.67
C GLU A 70 -29.65 -48.32 -2.59
N ALA A 71 -28.42 -48.02 -2.17
CA ALA A 71 -27.44 -47.33 -3.02
C ALA A 71 -27.03 -48.15 -4.25
N PHE A 72 -27.00 -49.48 -4.17
CA PHE A 72 -26.73 -50.34 -5.33
C PHE A 72 -27.85 -50.30 -6.37
N ILE A 73 -29.12 -50.33 -5.92
CA ILE A 73 -30.28 -50.20 -6.83
C ILE A 73 -30.28 -48.82 -7.47
N GLU A 74 -30.03 -47.76 -6.69
CA GLU A 74 -29.94 -46.39 -7.19
C GLU A 74 -28.82 -46.24 -8.25
N TYR A 75 -27.63 -46.81 -7.99
CA TYR A 75 -26.54 -46.82 -8.96
C TYR A 75 -26.93 -47.53 -10.26
N GLN A 76 -27.58 -48.70 -10.19
CA GLN A 76 -27.99 -49.44 -11.38
C GLN A 76 -29.08 -48.70 -12.17
N ASP A 77 -30.00 -48.01 -11.49
CA ASP A 77 -31.01 -47.17 -12.11
C ASP A 77 -30.38 -45.94 -12.79
N GLU A 78 -29.43 -45.26 -12.14
CA GLU A 78 -28.71 -44.11 -12.72
C GLU A 78 -27.82 -44.53 -13.91
N LEU A 79 -27.14 -45.68 -13.80
CA LEU A 79 -26.29 -46.23 -14.87
C LEU A 79 -27.12 -46.63 -16.10
N ALA A 80 -28.25 -47.33 -15.89
CA ALA A 80 -29.16 -47.68 -16.98
C ALA A 80 -29.72 -46.43 -17.67
N HIS A 81 -30.12 -45.42 -16.87
CA HIS A 81 -30.58 -44.15 -17.40
C HIS A 81 -29.51 -43.44 -18.24
N PHE A 82 -28.25 -43.46 -17.81
CA PHE A 82 -27.13 -42.89 -18.56
C PHE A 82 -27.00 -43.55 -19.96
N PHE A 83 -26.98 -44.87 -20.03
CA PHE A 83 -26.83 -45.59 -21.30
C PHE A 83 -28.06 -45.48 -22.22
N GLU A 84 -29.27 -45.40 -21.65
CA GLU A 84 -30.51 -45.14 -22.41
C GLU A 84 -30.48 -43.77 -23.12
N HIS A 85 -29.80 -42.78 -22.54
CA HIS A 85 -29.74 -41.41 -23.06
C HIS A 85 -28.41 -41.09 -23.77
N LEU A 86 -27.51 -42.07 -23.90
CA LEU A 86 -26.25 -41.90 -24.60
C LEU A 86 -26.50 -41.68 -26.11
N PRO A 87 -25.98 -40.60 -26.72
CA PRO A 87 -26.23 -40.30 -28.14
C PRO A 87 -25.68 -41.39 -29.07
N GLU A 88 -26.44 -41.73 -30.12
CA GLU A 88 -26.02 -42.72 -31.13
C GLU A 88 -24.83 -42.25 -31.97
N ASP A 89 -24.67 -40.94 -32.16
CA ASP A 89 -23.56 -40.33 -32.89
C ASP A 89 -22.35 -40.00 -31.99
N LEU A 90 -22.36 -40.43 -30.72
CA LEU A 90 -21.28 -40.09 -29.80
C LEU A 90 -19.96 -40.74 -30.27
N PRO A 91 -18.88 -39.94 -30.41
CA PRO A 91 -17.52 -40.46 -30.52
C PRO A 91 -17.23 -41.50 -29.45
N HIS A 92 -16.54 -42.59 -29.78
CA HIS A 92 -16.11 -43.58 -28.79
C HIS A 92 -17.26 -44.23 -27.99
N ARG A 93 -18.49 -44.20 -28.52
CA ARG A 93 -19.65 -44.86 -27.90
C ARG A 93 -19.38 -46.33 -27.55
N GLU A 94 -18.67 -47.07 -28.41
CA GLU A 94 -18.29 -48.47 -28.16
C GLU A 94 -17.46 -48.64 -26.88
N ASP A 95 -16.60 -47.65 -26.56
CA ASP A 95 -15.77 -47.66 -25.34
C ASP A 95 -16.66 -47.45 -24.09
N PHE A 96 -17.75 -46.68 -24.20
CA PHE A 96 -18.75 -46.54 -23.12
C PHE A 96 -19.63 -47.80 -23.00
N GLU A 97 -20.10 -48.37 -24.10
CA GLU A 97 -20.96 -49.57 -24.07
C GLU A 97 -20.23 -50.78 -23.48
N ALA A 98 -18.92 -50.89 -23.69
CA ALA A 98 -18.09 -51.92 -23.03
C ALA A 98 -18.18 -51.84 -21.49
N ILE A 99 -18.42 -50.66 -20.93
CA ILE A 99 -18.58 -50.44 -19.50
C ILE A 99 -19.94 -50.93 -18.99
N ASP A 100 -21.00 -50.74 -19.77
CA ASP A 100 -22.34 -51.20 -19.42
C ASP A 100 -22.34 -52.71 -19.16
N ASP A 101 -21.67 -53.46 -20.04
CA ASP A 101 -21.49 -54.90 -19.91
C ASP A 101 -20.68 -55.30 -18.67
N MET A 102 -19.63 -54.53 -18.34
CA MET A 102 -18.76 -54.80 -17.19
C MET A 102 -19.42 -54.48 -15.85
N MET A 103 -20.30 -53.49 -15.81
CA MET A 103 -20.91 -52.99 -14.57
C MET A 103 -22.27 -53.64 -14.25
N HIS A 104 -22.81 -54.46 -15.17
CA HIS A 104 -24.01 -55.30 -14.99
C HIS A 104 -23.71 -56.61 -14.24
N GLU A 105 -23.01 -56.52 -13.11
CA GLU A 105 -22.77 -57.66 -12.21
C GLU A 105 -23.69 -57.67 -10.99
N ARG A 106 -23.96 -58.86 -10.46
CA ARG A 106 -24.77 -59.01 -9.24
C ARG A 106 -24.10 -58.40 -8.00
N TYR A 107 -22.78 -58.32 -8.00
CA TYR A 107 -21.95 -57.73 -6.96
C TYR A 107 -20.75 -57.08 -7.62
N LEU A 108 -20.40 -55.85 -7.23
CA LEU A 108 -19.25 -55.11 -7.75
C LEU A 108 -18.12 -55.07 -6.74
N LYS A 109 -16.89 -55.09 -7.25
CA LYS A 109 -15.64 -54.93 -6.50
C LYS A 109 -14.90 -53.68 -6.97
N HIS A 110 -13.99 -53.19 -6.13
CA HIS A 110 -13.07 -52.11 -6.54
C HIS A 110 -12.34 -52.43 -7.85
N SER A 111 -11.95 -53.69 -8.08
CA SER A 111 -11.32 -54.12 -9.34
C SER A 111 -12.19 -53.90 -10.58
N ASP A 112 -13.50 -53.94 -10.43
CA ASP A 112 -14.43 -53.80 -11.56
C ASP A 112 -14.55 -52.33 -11.96
N PHE A 113 -14.58 -51.42 -10.96
CA PHE A 113 -14.46 -49.98 -11.19
C PHE A 113 -13.10 -49.58 -11.77
N GLU A 114 -12.01 -50.18 -11.30
CA GLU A 114 -10.68 -49.97 -11.88
C GLU A 114 -10.63 -50.41 -13.35
N ALA A 115 -11.17 -51.60 -13.67
CA ALA A 115 -11.23 -52.11 -15.03
C ALA A 115 -12.13 -51.24 -15.93
N ALA A 116 -13.24 -50.72 -15.40
CA ALA A 116 -14.11 -49.78 -16.11
C ALA A 116 -13.37 -48.47 -16.44
N ARG A 117 -12.63 -47.90 -15.47
CA ARG A 117 -11.79 -46.72 -15.70
C ARG A 117 -10.66 -47.00 -16.71
N GLU A 118 -10.06 -48.19 -16.69
CA GLU A 118 -9.04 -48.59 -17.67
C GLU A 118 -9.63 -48.70 -19.09
N ALA A 119 -10.83 -49.26 -19.23
CA ALA A 119 -11.53 -49.34 -20.51
C ALA A 119 -11.89 -47.94 -21.07
N LEU A 120 -12.17 -46.96 -20.20
CA LEU A 120 -12.38 -45.57 -20.60
C LEU A 120 -11.08 -44.78 -20.84
N SER A 121 -9.89 -45.36 -20.64
CA SER A 121 -8.61 -44.68 -20.82
C SER A 121 -8.45 -43.96 -22.18
N PRO A 122 -8.86 -44.54 -23.33
CA PRO A 122 -8.82 -43.83 -24.61
C PRO A 122 -9.71 -42.58 -24.66
N VAL A 123 -10.86 -42.61 -23.98
CA VAL A 123 -11.77 -41.47 -23.84
C VAL A 123 -11.16 -40.44 -22.90
N ALA A 124 -10.60 -40.89 -21.78
CA ALA A 124 -9.92 -40.06 -20.80
C ALA A 124 -8.74 -39.29 -21.42
N ASP A 125 -7.94 -39.94 -22.26
CA ASP A 125 -6.81 -39.29 -22.98
C ASP A 125 -7.28 -38.18 -23.92
N LEU A 126 -8.45 -38.34 -24.56
CA LEU A 126 -9.04 -37.33 -25.44
C LEU A 126 -9.61 -36.16 -24.64
N VAL A 127 -10.42 -36.45 -23.63
CA VAL A 127 -11.02 -35.44 -22.73
C VAL A 127 -9.94 -34.67 -21.98
N GLY A 128 -8.89 -35.36 -21.54
CA GLY A 128 -7.73 -34.79 -20.86
C GLY A 128 -7.02 -33.68 -21.65
N ARG A 129 -7.14 -33.65 -22.99
CA ARG A 129 -6.62 -32.55 -23.81
C ARG A 129 -7.25 -31.20 -23.46
N LEU A 130 -8.55 -31.17 -23.14
CA LEU A 130 -9.25 -29.95 -22.71
C LEU A 130 -8.71 -29.46 -21.37
N GLU A 131 -8.50 -30.38 -20.43
CA GLU A 131 -7.88 -30.04 -19.14
C GLU A 131 -6.44 -29.56 -19.30
N GLU A 132 -5.66 -30.20 -20.17
CA GLU A 132 -4.28 -29.81 -20.46
C GLU A 132 -4.21 -28.40 -21.04
N ARG A 133 -5.12 -28.06 -21.98
CA ARG A 133 -5.26 -26.69 -22.52
C ARG A 133 -5.58 -25.70 -21.41
N SER A 134 -6.58 -26.01 -20.56
CA SER A 134 -6.95 -25.16 -19.43
C SER A 134 -5.78 -24.93 -18.47
N ARG A 135 -5.09 -26.01 -18.06
CA ARG A 135 -3.89 -25.91 -17.22
C ARG A 135 -2.76 -25.14 -17.91
N ALA A 136 -2.61 -25.24 -19.23
CA ALA A 136 -1.62 -24.48 -19.98
C ALA A 136 -1.96 -22.98 -20.01
N GLU A 137 -3.24 -22.64 -20.21
CA GLU A 137 -3.76 -21.27 -20.15
C GLU A 137 -3.50 -20.63 -18.79
N GLU A 138 -3.83 -21.33 -17.69
CA GLU A 138 -3.60 -20.84 -16.34
C GLU A 138 -2.11 -20.53 -16.08
N ARG A 139 -1.22 -21.43 -16.51
CA ARG A 139 0.23 -21.26 -16.37
C ARG A 139 0.79 -20.14 -17.24
N LEU A 140 0.24 -19.94 -18.44
CA LEU A 140 0.58 -18.80 -19.28
C LEU A 140 0.11 -17.49 -18.64
N ALA A 141 -1.12 -17.45 -18.14
CA ALA A 141 -1.66 -16.29 -17.44
C ALA A 141 -0.85 -15.93 -16.19
N GLU A 142 -0.40 -16.92 -15.41
CA GLU A 142 0.50 -16.72 -14.28
C GLU A 142 1.85 -16.14 -14.74
N ALA A 143 2.47 -16.71 -15.77
CA ALA A 143 3.74 -16.22 -16.31
C ALA A 143 3.63 -14.77 -16.82
N ARG A 144 2.50 -14.42 -17.46
CA ARG A 144 2.20 -13.04 -17.90
C ARG A 144 2.12 -12.08 -16.71
N ARG A 145 1.38 -12.45 -15.65
CA ARG A 145 1.28 -11.64 -14.42
C ARG A 145 2.63 -11.41 -13.76
N ASP A 146 3.51 -12.41 -13.78
CA ASP A 146 4.86 -12.27 -13.23
C ASP A 146 5.72 -11.28 -14.04
N LEU A 147 5.64 -11.30 -15.38
CA LEU A 147 6.29 -10.30 -16.23
C LEU A 147 5.74 -8.89 -15.98
N GLU A 148 4.41 -8.74 -15.90
CA GLU A 148 3.77 -7.44 -15.63
C GLU A 148 4.17 -6.86 -14.28
N ARG A 149 4.21 -7.71 -13.23
CA ARG A 149 4.69 -7.34 -11.90
C ARG A 149 6.13 -6.84 -11.97
N ARG A 150 7.00 -7.61 -12.63
CA ARG A 150 8.42 -7.25 -12.77
C ARG A 150 8.62 -5.95 -13.55
N ARG A 151 7.83 -5.74 -14.61
CA ARG A 151 7.85 -4.50 -15.40
C ARG A 151 7.46 -3.30 -14.53
N ARG A 152 6.43 -3.44 -13.68
CA ARG A 152 6.01 -2.40 -12.74
C ARG A 152 7.11 -2.06 -11.73
N GLU A 153 7.72 -3.06 -11.11
CA GLU A 153 8.84 -2.87 -10.18
C GLU A 153 10.02 -2.15 -10.84
N ILE A 154 10.33 -2.48 -12.09
CA ILE A 154 11.37 -1.76 -12.85
C ILE A 154 10.94 -0.31 -13.14
N GLY A 155 9.67 -0.08 -13.50
CA GLY A 155 9.12 1.26 -13.72
C GLY A 155 9.23 2.15 -12.48
N GLU A 156 8.84 1.64 -11.31
CA GLU A 156 8.98 2.37 -10.03
C GLU A 156 10.45 2.74 -9.76
N ARG A 157 11.39 1.83 -10.05
CA ARG A 157 12.82 2.10 -9.90
C ARG A 157 13.35 3.11 -10.93
N ILE A 158 12.79 3.14 -12.14
CA ILE A 158 13.10 4.15 -13.15
C ILE A 158 12.70 5.53 -12.61
N ASP A 159 11.46 5.67 -12.14
CA ASP A 159 10.95 6.91 -11.56
C ASP A 159 11.82 7.39 -10.38
N ASP A 160 12.26 6.45 -9.51
CA ASP A 160 13.20 6.75 -8.44
C ASP A 160 14.53 7.31 -8.97
N ARG A 161 15.13 6.69 -9.98
CA ARG A 161 16.43 7.14 -10.53
C ARG A 161 16.30 8.46 -11.28
N GLU A 162 15.19 8.70 -11.98
CA GLU A 162 14.90 9.98 -12.62
C GLU A 162 14.79 11.10 -11.59
N ARG A 163 14.07 10.87 -10.48
CA ARG A 163 14.00 11.83 -9.36
C ARG A 163 15.37 12.13 -8.75
N LEU A 164 16.20 11.12 -8.53
CA LEU A 164 17.56 11.33 -8.01
C LEU A 164 18.40 12.18 -8.98
N ILE A 165 18.27 11.95 -10.29
CA ILE A 165 18.96 12.74 -11.31
C ILE A 165 18.49 14.20 -11.29
N GLU A 166 17.18 14.44 -11.19
CA GLU A 166 16.60 15.78 -11.07
C GLU A 166 17.19 16.53 -9.86
N PHE A 167 17.28 15.89 -8.69
CA PHE A 167 17.94 16.49 -7.53
C PHE A 167 19.45 16.73 -7.75
N GLY A 168 20.12 15.85 -8.50
CA GLY A 168 21.52 15.99 -8.86
C GLY A 168 21.83 17.10 -9.87
N GLU A 169 20.83 17.67 -10.55
CA GLU A 169 20.99 18.85 -11.40
C GLU A 169 21.14 20.14 -10.57
N ALA A 170 20.70 20.12 -9.31
CA ALA A 170 20.94 21.21 -8.37
C ALA A 170 22.45 21.35 -8.07
N ASP A 171 22.88 22.57 -7.78
CA ASP A 171 24.26 22.83 -7.32
C ASP A 171 24.43 22.30 -5.89
N LEU A 172 24.76 21.02 -5.75
CA LEU A 172 24.91 20.34 -4.45
C LEU A 172 26.06 20.90 -3.59
N ASP A 173 26.94 21.71 -4.17
CA ASP A 173 28.05 22.37 -3.48
C ASP A 173 27.71 23.84 -3.14
N ALA A 174 26.49 24.28 -3.43
CA ALA A 174 26.03 25.62 -3.12
C ALA A 174 26.07 25.91 -1.61
N PRO A 175 26.36 27.16 -1.20
CA PRO A 175 26.47 27.55 0.19
C PRO A 175 25.07 27.73 0.83
N VAL A 176 24.36 26.61 1.04
CA VAL A 176 23.00 26.57 1.61
C VAL A 176 22.92 27.16 3.02
N GLU A 177 24.04 27.20 3.74
CA GLU A 177 24.16 27.84 5.06
C GLU A 177 23.76 29.31 5.04
N ARG A 178 23.90 29.99 3.89
CA ARG A 178 23.42 31.38 3.71
C ARG A 178 21.90 31.54 3.83
N LEU A 179 21.15 30.44 3.69
CA LEU A 179 19.72 30.37 3.97
C LEU A 179 19.44 29.68 5.30
N ARG A 180 20.20 28.63 5.63
CA ARG A 180 19.99 27.82 6.82
C ARG A 180 20.21 28.62 8.11
N GLU A 181 21.37 29.26 8.24
CA GLU A 181 21.74 29.94 9.48
C GLU A 181 20.72 31.01 9.90
N PRO A 182 20.24 31.93 9.02
CA PRO A 182 19.25 32.91 9.44
C PRO A 182 17.88 32.30 9.78
N ILE A 183 17.50 31.20 9.11
CA ILE A 183 16.22 30.52 9.35
C ILE A 183 16.27 29.78 10.70
N GLU A 184 17.29 28.98 10.95
CA GLU A 184 17.47 28.27 12.22
C GLU A 184 17.62 29.28 13.38
N THR A 185 18.34 30.38 13.18
CA THR A 185 18.45 31.45 14.19
C THR A 185 17.08 32.04 14.56
N TYR A 186 16.21 32.29 13.57
CA TYR A 186 14.86 32.78 13.84
C TYR A 186 13.98 31.71 14.49
N ASP A 187 14.00 30.49 13.95
CA ASP A 187 13.16 29.38 14.41
C ASP A 187 13.48 29.01 15.88
N GLU A 188 14.76 28.92 16.24
CA GLU A 188 15.19 28.72 17.64
C GLU A 188 14.75 29.90 18.52
N ALA A 189 14.98 31.14 18.07
CA ALA A 189 14.66 32.32 18.88
C ALA A 189 13.16 32.50 19.12
N VAL A 190 12.29 32.17 18.15
CA VAL A 190 10.84 32.29 18.30
C VAL A 190 10.28 31.16 19.18
N VAL A 191 10.83 29.95 19.10
CA VAL A 191 10.46 28.84 19.98
C VAL A 191 10.83 29.19 21.43
N ASP A 192 12.07 29.60 21.70
CA ASP A 192 12.50 30.01 23.04
C ASP A 192 11.67 31.17 23.62
N ALA A 193 11.36 32.16 22.78
CA ALA A 193 10.51 33.29 23.17
C ALA A 193 9.07 32.85 23.49
N PHE A 194 8.52 31.92 22.71
CA PHE A 194 7.18 31.38 22.94
C PHE A 194 7.13 30.48 24.18
N GLU A 195 8.15 29.66 24.42
CA GLU A 195 8.27 28.89 25.67
C GLU A 195 8.31 29.82 26.89
N THR A 196 9.07 30.92 26.81
CA THR A 196 9.10 31.94 27.86
C THR A 196 7.72 32.59 28.05
N PHE A 197 7.06 32.96 26.96
CA PHE A 197 5.72 33.56 26.98
C PHE A 197 4.70 32.63 27.63
N THR A 198 4.66 31.34 27.26
CA THR A 198 3.73 30.36 27.85
C THR A 198 4.05 30.05 29.32
N GLY A 199 5.31 30.17 29.73
CA GLY A 199 5.77 29.96 31.09
C GLY A 199 5.49 31.10 32.07
N GLU A 200 5.55 32.35 31.58
CA GLU A 200 5.48 33.55 32.41
C GLU A 200 4.16 34.33 32.28
N ALA A 201 3.59 34.41 31.08
CA ALA A 201 2.36 35.15 30.86
C ALA A 201 1.15 34.41 31.41
N SER A 202 0.05 35.14 31.62
CA SER A 202 -1.18 34.53 32.11
C SER A 202 -1.78 33.60 31.05
N ALA A 203 -2.40 32.50 31.47
CA ALA A 203 -3.07 31.59 30.56
C ALA A 203 -4.15 32.28 29.73
N ARG A 204 -4.78 33.33 30.27
CA ARG A 204 -5.71 34.19 29.52
C ARG A 204 -5.03 34.91 28.37
N GLU A 205 -3.85 35.50 28.58
CA GLU A 205 -3.09 36.19 27.52
C GLU A 205 -2.64 35.21 26.45
N VAL A 206 -2.07 34.08 26.85
CA VAL A 206 -1.59 33.05 25.90
C VAL A 206 -2.74 32.51 25.05
N LEU A 207 -3.86 32.11 25.66
CA LEU A 207 -5.00 31.57 24.92
C LEU A 207 -5.67 32.63 24.03
N SER A 208 -5.67 33.90 24.47
CA SER A 208 -6.13 35.02 23.63
C SER A 208 -5.20 35.27 22.45
N PHE A 209 -3.89 35.09 22.63
CA PHE A 209 -2.93 35.13 21.52
C PHE A 209 -3.25 34.06 20.48
N VAL A 210 -3.43 32.80 20.92
CA VAL A 210 -3.73 31.66 20.02
C VAL A 210 -5.04 31.90 19.25
N GLU A 211 -6.12 32.28 19.93
CA GLU A 211 -7.40 32.63 19.28
C GLU A 211 -7.23 33.76 18.25
N SER A 212 -6.32 34.70 18.50
CA SER A 212 -6.06 35.80 17.58
C SER A 212 -5.38 35.36 16.27
N THR A 213 -4.79 34.16 16.24
CA THR A 213 -4.11 33.60 15.07
C THR A 213 -5.08 33.06 14.02
N ALA A 214 -6.37 32.84 14.35
CA ALA A 214 -7.43 32.41 13.43
C ALA A 214 -7.55 33.27 12.15
N ALA A 215 -7.13 34.54 12.22
CA ALA A 215 -7.14 35.48 11.11
C ALA A 215 -5.97 35.31 10.12
N PHE A 216 -5.01 34.42 10.42
CA PHE A 216 -3.75 34.23 9.70
C PHE A 216 -3.65 32.78 9.20
N PRO A 217 -4.11 32.50 7.97
CA PRO A 217 -4.25 31.14 7.47
C PRO A 217 -2.93 30.36 7.31
N LEU A 218 -1.77 31.03 7.31
CA LEU A 218 -0.46 30.36 7.22
C LEU A 218 0.11 30.00 8.60
N ILE A 219 -0.54 30.41 9.69
CA ILE A 219 -0.17 30.10 11.06
C ILE A 219 -1.12 29.04 11.59
N GLU A 220 -0.66 27.79 11.61
CA GLU A 220 -1.52 26.62 11.78
C GLU A 220 -1.73 26.23 13.26
N TYR A 221 -2.10 27.18 14.12
CA TYR A 221 -2.51 26.84 15.48
C TYR A 221 -3.87 26.14 15.49
N ARG A 222 -4.02 25.18 16.41
CA ARG A 222 -5.34 24.66 16.78
C ARG A 222 -6.03 25.65 17.71
N GLU A 223 -7.24 26.06 17.35
CA GLU A 223 -8.05 26.96 18.17
C GLU A 223 -8.30 26.40 19.59
N PRO A 224 -8.25 27.26 20.62
CA PRO A 224 -8.51 26.86 22.00
C PRO A 224 -9.97 26.41 22.19
N PRO A 225 -10.22 25.36 23.00
CA PRO A 225 -11.58 24.96 23.36
C PRO A 225 -12.36 26.11 24.00
N GLU A 226 -13.61 26.32 23.56
CA GLU A 226 -14.44 27.45 23.97
C GLU A 226 -14.67 27.52 25.48
N ASP A 227 -14.88 26.36 26.12
CA ASP A 227 -15.09 26.24 27.57
C ASP A 227 -13.83 26.55 28.39
N LEU A 228 -12.65 26.15 27.89
CA LEU A 228 -11.37 26.54 28.49
C LEU A 228 -11.15 28.05 28.39
N LEU A 229 -11.41 28.63 27.23
CA LEU A 229 -11.23 30.04 26.94
C LEU A 229 -12.20 30.93 27.74
N GLU A 230 -13.46 30.52 27.87
CA GLU A 230 -14.43 31.17 28.77
C GLU A 230 -13.97 31.10 30.23
N TYR A 231 -13.48 29.94 30.67
CA TYR A 231 -13.00 29.75 32.04
C TYR A 231 -11.83 30.66 32.39
N VAL A 232 -10.78 30.73 31.57
CA VAL A 232 -9.62 31.60 31.87
C VAL A 232 -9.95 33.09 31.81
N ARG A 233 -10.95 33.50 31.02
CA ARG A 233 -11.41 34.89 30.94
C ARG A 233 -12.18 35.35 32.17
N THR A 234 -12.94 34.45 32.77
CA THR A 234 -13.86 34.77 33.88
C THR A 234 -13.27 34.44 35.25
N SER A 235 -12.45 33.39 35.35
CA SER A 235 -11.84 32.95 36.60
C SER A 235 -10.58 33.75 36.93
N GLY A 236 -10.36 34.00 38.23
CA GLY A 236 -9.10 34.52 38.76
C GLY A 236 -7.92 33.59 38.46
N ALA A 237 -8.14 32.28 38.37
CA ALA A 237 -7.12 31.31 37.99
C ALA A 237 -6.56 31.54 36.58
N GLY A 238 -7.29 32.23 35.70
CA GLY A 238 -6.78 32.58 34.37
C GLY A 238 -5.66 33.62 34.38
N ALA A 239 -5.37 34.26 35.52
CA ALA A 239 -4.20 35.10 35.72
C ALA A 239 -2.91 34.29 35.98
N GLU A 240 -3.03 33.01 36.31
CA GLU A 240 -1.89 32.09 36.47
C GLU A 240 -1.35 31.65 35.11
N SER A 241 -0.07 31.27 35.04
CA SER A 241 0.54 30.75 33.81
C SER A 241 0.08 29.34 33.46
N ILE A 242 0.32 28.90 32.22
CA ILE A 242 -0.07 27.56 31.77
C ILE A 242 0.59 26.46 32.63
N PRO A 243 1.91 26.50 32.92
CA PRO A 243 2.52 25.52 33.83
C PRO A 243 1.87 25.48 35.21
N GLN A 244 1.53 26.64 35.77
CA GLN A 244 0.90 26.74 37.09
C GLN A 244 -0.52 26.13 37.08
N LEU A 245 -1.30 26.39 36.03
CA LEU A 245 -2.62 25.77 35.84
C LEU A 245 -2.53 24.24 35.67
N LEU A 246 -1.52 23.76 34.94
CA LEU A 246 -1.25 22.32 34.80
C LEU A 246 -0.86 21.68 36.14
N GLU A 247 -0.07 22.38 36.97
CA GLU A 247 0.23 21.94 38.33
C GLU A 247 -1.04 21.87 39.20
N TYR A 248 -1.88 22.91 39.14
CA TYR A 248 -3.16 22.93 39.85
C TYR A 248 -4.08 21.79 39.38
N ALA A 249 -4.07 21.47 38.08
CA ALA A 249 -4.83 20.35 37.55
C ALA A 249 -4.41 18.99 38.14
N ASP A 250 -3.21 18.86 38.72
CA ASP A 250 -2.76 17.64 39.42
C ASP A 250 -3.13 17.61 40.91
N TYR A 251 -3.54 18.74 41.50
CA TYR A 251 -3.91 18.82 42.91
C TYR A 251 -5.28 18.18 43.20
N SER A 252 -5.51 17.73 44.44
CA SER A 252 -6.84 17.29 44.88
C SER A 252 -7.78 18.49 45.03
N VAL A 253 -9.10 18.27 44.93
CA VAL A 253 -10.11 19.34 45.12
C VAL A 253 -9.92 20.06 46.46
N SER A 254 -9.69 19.30 47.54
CA SER A 254 -9.42 19.84 48.88
C SER A 254 -8.15 20.68 48.96
N LYS A 255 -7.13 20.37 48.14
CA LYS A 255 -5.90 21.16 48.07
C LYS A 255 -6.16 22.44 47.26
N LEU A 256 -6.94 22.34 46.19
CA LEU A 256 -7.28 23.46 45.30
C LEU A 256 -8.17 24.53 45.94
N ASP A 257 -9.04 24.18 46.88
CA ASP A 257 -9.87 25.15 47.62
C ASP A 257 -9.04 26.22 48.37
N HIS A 258 -7.72 26.00 48.51
CA HIS A 258 -6.77 26.97 49.08
C HIS A 258 -6.07 27.87 48.06
N TYR A 259 -6.11 27.52 46.77
CA TYR A 259 -5.40 28.24 45.69
C TYR A 259 -6.36 28.93 44.72
N VAL A 260 -7.56 28.38 44.52
CA VAL A 260 -8.53 28.90 43.56
C VAL A 260 -9.92 29.02 44.18
N GLU A 261 -10.71 29.96 43.66
CA GLU A 261 -12.06 30.25 44.17
C GLU A 261 -13.06 29.12 43.89
N ASP A 262 -12.86 28.35 42.81
CA ASP A 262 -13.68 27.17 42.47
C ASP A 262 -12.81 26.03 41.95
N ALA A 263 -12.44 25.12 42.85
CA ALA A 263 -11.65 23.93 42.56
C ALA A 263 -12.33 22.97 41.57
N ARG A 264 -13.68 22.91 41.54
CA ARG A 264 -14.41 22.02 40.63
C ARG A 264 -14.45 22.59 39.22
N ALA A 265 -14.58 23.90 39.08
CA ALA A 265 -14.50 24.58 37.80
C ALA A 265 -13.11 24.44 37.17
N LEU A 266 -12.04 24.56 37.97
CA LEU A 266 -10.67 24.32 37.49
C LEU A 266 -10.50 22.90 36.96
N LYS A 267 -10.92 21.89 37.74
CA LYS A 267 -10.83 20.49 37.30
C LYS A 267 -11.61 20.23 36.01
N ARG A 268 -12.81 20.80 35.88
CA ARG A 268 -13.65 20.59 34.69
C ARG A 268 -13.04 21.17 33.43
N ASN A 269 -12.48 22.37 33.49
CA ASN A 269 -12.01 23.08 32.30
C ASN A 269 -10.52 22.86 32.04
N VAL A 270 -9.66 22.87 33.06
CA VAL A 270 -8.20 22.72 32.87
C VAL A 270 -7.78 21.26 32.78
N ALA A 271 -8.27 20.38 33.66
CA ALA A 271 -7.84 18.97 33.65
C ALA A 271 -8.37 18.21 32.42
N THR A 272 -9.56 18.56 31.93
CA THR A 272 -10.14 17.99 30.70
C THR A 272 -9.31 18.37 29.47
N HIS A 273 -8.83 19.61 29.40
CA HIS A 273 -8.04 20.14 28.27
C HIS A 273 -6.53 20.12 28.51
N ARG A 274 -6.06 19.31 29.45
CA ARG A 274 -4.63 19.19 29.80
C ARG A 274 -3.75 18.94 28.57
N THR A 275 -4.16 18.00 27.72
CA THR A 275 -3.39 17.64 26.53
C THR A 275 -3.30 18.78 25.52
N TYR A 276 -4.32 19.64 25.44
CA TYR A 276 -4.25 20.82 24.58
C TYR A 276 -3.18 21.79 25.11
N LEU A 277 -3.24 22.14 26.39
CA LEU A 277 -2.28 23.05 27.03
C LEU A 277 -0.84 22.52 27.00
N GLN A 278 -0.65 21.20 27.12
CA GLN A 278 0.68 20.56 27.08
C GLN A 278 1.28 20.48 25.67
N ARG A 279 0.47 20.62 24.62
CA ARG A 279 0.91 20.56 23.21
C ARG A 279 0.97 21.95 22.56
N LEU A 280 0.80 22.99 23.36
CA LEU A 280 0.89 24.35 22.85
C LEU A 280 2.37 24.74 22.83
N ASP A 281 2.93 24.83 21.62
CA ASP A 281 4.35 25.11 21.37
C ASP A 281 4.54 26.18 20.28
N GLY A 282 5.80 26.52 20.04
CA GLY A 282 6.21 27.54 19.06
C GLY A 282 6.28 27.05 17.62
N ASP A 283 6.05 25.76 17.35
CA ASP A 283 6.26 25.16 16.03
C ASP A 283 5.50 25.89 14.90
N PRO A 284 4.22 26.29 15.07
CA PRO A 284 3.50 27.02 14.02
C PRO A 284 4.09 28.39 13.66
N LEU A 285 4.96 28.95 14.52
CA LEU A 285 5.63 30.23 14.32
C LEU A 285 6.98 30.10 13.58
N THR A 286 7.45 28.88 13.34
CA THR A 286 8.71 28.60 12.63
C THR A 286 8.55 28.65 11.10
N ILE A 287 9.66 28.73 10.38
CA ILE A 287 9.72 28.58 8.92
C ILE A 287 9.97 27.12 8.53
N GLY A 288 10.86 26.44 9.26
CA GLY A 288 11.26 25.07 9.00
C GLY A 288 12.30 24.93 7.87
N TRP A 289 12.87 23.73 7.78
CA TRP A 289 13.87 23.36 6.78
C TRP A 289 13.48 22.04 6.07
N PRO A 290 13.68 21.91 4.74
CA PRO A 290 14.13 22.93 3.79
C PRO A 290 13.13 24.08 3.63
N PRO A 291 13.58 25.28 3.21
CA PRO A 291 12.72 26.45 3.20
C PRO A 291 11.68 26.42 2.07
N PRO A 292 10.53 27.10 2.25
CA PRO A 292 9.50 27.20 1.21
C PRO A 292 9.97 28.03 0.01
N THR A 293 9.20 28.11 -1.08
CA THR A 293 9.55 28.98 -2.22
C THR A 293 9.65 30.44 -1.79
N ALA A 294 10.35 31.29 -2.54
CA ALA A 294 10.53 32.71 -2.20
C ALA A 294 9.17 33.42 -2.01
N ALA A 295 8.22 33.14 -2.91
CA ALA A 295 6.86 33.67 -2.83
C ALA A 295 6.15 33.20 -1.55
N ALA A 296 6.20 31.91 -1.24
CA ALA A 296 5.57 31.37 -0.04
C ALA A 296 6.23 31.92 1.24
N LEU A 297 7.57 32.00 1.28
CA LEU A 297 8.31 32.61 2.38
C LEU A 297 7.88 34.08 2.60
N GLN A 298 7.73 34.85 1.53
CA GLN A 298 7.30 36.23 1.61
C GLN A 298 5.91 36.39 2.25
N PHE A 299 4.95 35.54 1.88
CA PHE A 299 3.61 35.56 2.48
C PHE A 299 3.64 35.07 3.93
N ARG A 300 4.35 33.98 4.21
CA ARG A 300 4.50 33.43 5.56
C ARG A 300 5.11 34.46 6.52
N CYS A 301 6.23 35.08 6.14
CA CYS A 301 6.87 36.13 6.96
C CYS A 301 5.96 37.34 7.19
N ARG A 302 5.04 37.67 6.26
CA ARG A 302 4.11 38.79 6.46
C ARG A 302 3.12 38.50 7.60
N GLU A 303 2.61 37.27 7.65
CA GLU A 303 1.71 36.83 8.71
C GLU A 303 2.47 36.68 10.02
N LEU A 304 3.64 36.04 10.00
CA LEU A 304 4.51 35.88 11.16
C LEU A 304 4.86 37.21 11.81
N VAL A 305 5.26 38.24 11.05
CA VAL A 305 5.55 39.56 11.64
C VAL A 305 4.33 40.12 12.36
N SER A 306 3.14 39.90 11.83
CA SER A 306 1.90 40.42 12.42
C SER A 306 1.42 39.62 13.64
N VAL A 307 1.81 38.35 13.74
CA VAL A 307 1.44 37.44 14.83
C VAL A 307 2.48 37.51 15.94
N VAL A 308 3.76 37.35 15.60
CA VAL A 308 4.88 37.33 16.55
C VAL A 308 4.95 38.62 17.37
N ASP A 309 4.68 39.78 16.76
CA ASP A 309 4.60 41.07 17.46
C ASP A 309 3.53 41.11 18.58
N ARG A 310 2.50 40.26 18.52
CA ARG A 310 1.35 40.31 19.46
C ARG A 310 1.65 39.76 20.84
N PHE A 311 2.67 38.93 20.99
CA PHE A 311 3.06 38.39 22.29
C PHE A 311 4.28 39.10 22.90
N ASP A 312 4.69 40.22 22.28
CA ASP A 312 5.78 41.10 22.75
C ASP A 312 7.11 40.37 23.00
N PRO A 313 7.65 39.66 21.99
CA PRO A 313 8.93 38.97 22.12
C PRO A 313 10.10 39.96 22.24
N PRO A 314 11.29 39.49 22.65
CA PRO A 314 12.51 40.29 22.56
C PRO A 314 12.74 40.83 21.14
N ASP A 315 13.20 42.08 21.03
CA ASP A 315 13.49 42.75 19.74
C ASP A 315 14.39 41.92 18.80
N THR A 316 15.23 41.05 19.36
CA THR A 316 16.10 40.13 18.62
C THR A 316 15.33 39.12 17.76
N VAL A 317 14.16 38.67 18.20
CA VAL A 317 13.30 37.73 17.46
C VAL A 317 12.73 38.41 16.21
N LEU A 318 12.19 39.63 16.35
CA LEU A 318 11.65 40.40 15.24
C LEU A 318 12.76 40.81 14.25
N ALA A 319 13.96 41.14 14.75
CA ALA A 319 15.12 41.39 13.90
C ALA A 319 15.49 40.16 13.06
N ALA A 320 15.57 38.97 13.67
CA ALA A 320 15.85 37.72 12.96
C ALA A 320 14.76 37.40 11.91
N LEU A 321 13.48 37.61 12.24
CA LEU A 321 12.38 37.45 11.28
C LEU A 321 12.49 38.40 10.09
N HIS A 322 12.94 39.64 10.32
CA HIS A 322 13.19 40.59 9.25
C HIS A 322 14.36 40.18 8.35
N ASP A 323 15.41 39.57 8.91
CA ASP A 323 16.52 39.01 8.15
C ASP A 323 16.06 37.84 7.27
N VAL A 324 15.26 36.91 7.83
CA VAL A 324 14.64 35.82 7.05
C VAL A 324 13.76 36.35 5.93
N ARG A 325 12.93 37.37 6.22
CA ARG A 325 12.08 38.01 5.20
C ARG A 325 12.90 38.64 4.08
N ALA A 326 14.12 39.13 4.36
CA ALA A 326 15.01 39.67 3.35
C ALA A 326 15.56 38.58 2.42
N LEU A 327 15.69 37.33 2.89
CA LEU A 327 16.16 36.20 2.07
C LEU A 327 15.28 35.97 0.84
N ALA A 328 13.95 36.07 0.98
CA ALA A 328 12.99 35.87 -0.11
C ALA A 328 13.16 36.87 -1.28
N ARG A 329 13.93 37.95 -1.09
CA ARG A 329 14.21 38.95 -2.14
C ARG A 329 15.56 38.77 -2.82
N ARG A 330 16.36 37.81 -2.35
CA ARG A 330 17.69 37.56 -2.93
C ARG A 330 17.54 36.84 -4.25
N GLU A 331 18.34 37.25 -5.23
CA GLU A 331 18.37 36.62 -6.55
C GLU A 331 18.89 35.18 -6.50
N ASP A 332 19.73 34.85 -5.50
CA ASP A 332 20.28 33.51 -5.31
C ASP A 332 19.37 32.58 -4.47
N TYR A 333 18.23 33.07 -3.97
CA TYR A 333 17.38 32.31 -3.05
C TYR A 333 16.88 30.99 -3.65
N GLU A 334 16.24 31.02 -4.82
CA GLU A 334 15.64 29.82 -5.40
C GLU A 334 16.70 28.78 -5.75
N ARG A 335 17.86 29.19 -6.28
CA ARG A 335 18.98 28.28 -6.53
C ARG A 335 19.49 27.63 -5.24
N LEU A 336 19.70 28.41 -4.18
CA LEU A 336 20.16 27.89 -2.89
C LEU A 336 19.11 26.98 -2.24
N ARG A 337 17.83 27.29 -2.42
CA ARG A 337 16.71 26.47 -1.98
C ARG A 337 16.67 25.13 -2.71
N GLU A 338 16.79 25.12 -4.04
CA GLU A 338 16.85 23.89 -4.83
C GLU A 338 17.99 23.00 -4.35
N SER A 339 19.18 23.57 -4.13
CA SER A 339 20.31 22.85 -3.53
C SER A 339 20.02 22.32 -2.12
N ALA A 340 19.32 23.09 -1.29
CA ALA A 340 18.94 22.67 0.06
C ALA A 340 17.94 21.50 0.03
N VAL A 341 16.92 21.58 -0.83
CA VAL A 341 15.95 20.50 -1.04
C VAL A 341 16.64 19.25 -1.56
N ALA A 342 17.52 19.38 -2.54
CA ALA A 342 18.29 18.26 -3.08
C ALA A 342 19.20 17.62 -2.03
N ARG A 343 19.87 18.41 -1.19
CA ARG A 343 20.73 17.90 -0.10
C ARG A 343 19.95 17.16 0.99
N GLU A 344 18.72 17.57 1.30
CA GLU A 344 17.89 16.87 2.30
C GLU A 344 17.30 15.56 1.75
N ARG A 345 17.13 15.48 0.42
CA ARG A 345 16.56 14.32 -0.26
C ARG A 345 17.58 13.29 -0.71
N LEU A 346 18.85 13.69 -0.88
CA LEU A 346 19.95 12.83 -1.31
C LEU A 346 20.91 12.57 -0.15
N ASP A 347 21.16 11.29 0.12
CA ASP A 347 22.23 10.94 1.07
C ASP A 347 23.64 11.14 0.46
N ASP A 348 24.68 11.06 1.29
CA ASP A 348 26.07 11.27 0.88
C ASP A 348 26.51 10.31 -0.24
N ASP A 349 26.07 9.05 -0.17
CA ASP A 349 26.44 8.01 -1.11
C ASP A 349 25.74 8.22 -2.46
N GLU A 350 24.46 8.58 -2.46
CA GLU A 350 23.67 8.93 -3.65
C GLU A 350 24.27 10.12 -4.38
N ARG A 351 24.70 11.15 -3.65
CA ARG A 351 25.39 12.32 -4.24
C ARG A 351 26.69 11.92 -4.93
N GLU A 352 27.50 11.10 -4.28
CA GLU A 352 28.76 10.64 -4.87
C GLU A 352 28.55 9.73 -6.08
N ARG A 353 27.49 8.90 -6.06
CA ARG A 353 27.09 8.06 -7.21
C ARG A 353 26.56 8.88 -8.38
N LEU A 354 25.80 9.94 -8.11
CA LEU A 354 25.35 10.91 -9.13
C LEU A 354 26.54 11.64 -9.78
N LYS A 355 27.51 12.06 -8.97
CA LYS A 355 28.77 12.68 -9.47
C LYS A 355 29.57 11.72 -10.35
N ARG A 356 29.61 10.43 -10.00
CA ARG A 356 30.27 9.38 -10.80
C ARG A 356 29.49 8.91 -12.04
N GLY A 357 28.24 9.33 -12.21
CA GLY A 357 27.39 8.95 -13.33
C GLY A 357 26.67 7.60 -13.17
N GLU A 358 26.90 6.87 -12.07
CA GLU A 358 26.40 5.51 -11.87
C GLU A 358 24.88 5.42 -11.86
N ILE A 359 24.20 6.45 -11.34
CA ILE A 359 22.73 6.51 -11.34
C ILE A 359 22.16 6.63 -12.76
N ARG A 360 22.86 7.33 -13.66
CA ARG A 360 22.46 7.45 -15.06
C ARG A 360 22.64 6.13 -15.80
N ASP A 361 23.76 5.45 -15.55
CA ASP A 361 24.03 4.12 -16.12
C ASP A 361 23.01 3.09 -15.61
N GLU A 362 22.64 3.14 -14.33
CA GLU A 362 21.58 2.30 -13.76
C GLU A 362 20.22 2.58 -14.39
N LEU A 363 19.87 3.85 -14.61
CA LEU A 363 18.63 4.24 -15.28
C LEU A 363 18.56 3.70 -16.71
N GLU A 364 19.64 3.81 -17.48
CA GLU A 364 19.71 3.28 -18.84
C GLU A 364 19.49 1.76 -18.84
N GLN A 365 20.19 1.02 -17.99
CA GLN A 365 20.01 -0.44 -17.85
C GLN A 365 18.59 -0.83 -17.41
N LEU A 366 17.93 -0.02 -16.56
CA LEU A 366 16.55 -0.27 -16.16
C LEU A 366 15.58 -0.04 -17.32
N ARG A 367 15.78 1.03 -18.10
CA ARG A 367 14.96 1.33 -19.29
C ARG A 367 15.08 0.23 -20.34
N GLU A 368 16.29 -0.24 -20.63
CA GLU A 368 16.49 -1.38 -21.54
C GLU A 368 15.71 -2.63 -21.08
N ARG A 369 15.76 -2.96 -19.78
CA ARG A 369 14.99 -4.08 -19.22
C ARG A 369 13.49 -3.86 -19.30
N TYR A 370 13.03 -2.64 -19.03
CA TYR A 370 11.62 -2.27 -19.12
C TYR A 370 11.10 -2.48 -20.55
N GLU A 371 11.83 -1.97 -21.54
CA GLU A 371 11.48 -2.11 -22.96
C GLU A 371 11.48 -3.58 -23.40
N ARG A 372 12.47 -4.38 -22.96
CA ARG A 372 12.49 -5.82 -23.25
C ARG A 372 11.27 -6.54 -22.69
N LEU A 373 10.87 -6.24 -21.45
CA LEU A 373 9.65 -6.82 -20.85
C LEU A 373 8.38 -6.33 -21.54
N ALA A 374 8.32 -5.06 -21.94
CA ALA A 374 7.18 -4.50 -22.66
C ALA A 374 7.00 -5.19 -24.02
N SER A 375 8.08 -5.33 -24.79
CA SER A 375 8.07 -6.01 -26.09
C SER A 375 7.52 -7.44 -26.00
N VAL A 376 7.86 -8.19 -24.95
CA VAL A 376 7.38 -9.58 -24.77
C VAL A 376 5.91 -9.65 -24.33
N LEU A 377 5.39 -8.61 -23.66
CA LEU A 377 3.99 -8.55 -23.23
C LEU A 377 3.04 -8.05 -24.33
N ASP A 378 3.59 -7.34 -25.32
CA ASP A 378 2.88 -6.83 -26.49
C ASP A 378 2.86 -7.84 -27.66
N GLU A 379 3.72 -8.88 -27.61
CA GLU A 379 3.60 -10.14 -28.36
C GLU A 379 2.41 -10.96 -27.82
#